data_AF-A0AAU8DDB9-F1
#
_entry.id   AF-A0AAU8DDB9-F1
#
_cell.length_a   1.000
_cell.length_b   1.000
_cell.length_c   1.000
_cell.angle_alpha   90.00
_cell.angle_beta   90.00
_cell.angle_gamma   90.00
#
_symmetry.space_group_name_H-M   'P 1'
#
loop_
_entity.id
_entity.type
_entity.pdbx_description
1 polymer ?
#
loop_
_entity_poly.entity_id
_entity_poly.type
_entity_poly.pdbx_seq_one_letter_code
_entity_poly.pdbx_strand_id
1 'polypeptide(L)'
;MPFAVLTAEFMHESNTFSRFRTDLPQFQVDALFYGDDAIRARRNANTELAGFMDVAESAGWNVIHAISGHAVPGGRVTRAAYDHIAGVILEAARSHKGRLDGVLLGLHGSMVPDFCDDGEGYLLGLLRADLGADIPIAVTLDLHAMVSEDMVRHAQIFVSYKTYPHVDMREIGARAARILDRAMKGEIAPRTVRAHVPMLDEVNSGRTDIPETLALYDRARQAEAQGLLAVSVNSGFTGADVSCVGPTVLATYDRNAPGAEAAARHVTEELADRIWQGRTKKRTVFFEVDDAAAEALAWEGDRPLVIADYADNPGAGSYGDSTALLKGLLDAGVKGAVFSPMVDAEAAAELHRRKQGDTVTVTIGGKGAPDSAEAR
;
A
#
# COMPACT_ATOMS: atom_id res chain seq x y z
N MET A 1 7.16 -7.42 -33.71
CA MET A 1 7.69 -6.14 -33.18
C MET A 1 7.69 -6.25 -31.67
N PRO A 2 8.61 -5.60 -30.95
CA PRO A 2 8.56 -5.57 -29.49
C PRO A 2 7.28 -4.89 -29.02
N PHE A 3 6.66 -5.39 -27.95
CA PHE A 3 5.48 -4.73 -27.35
C PHE A 3 5.88 -3.40 -26.74
N ALA A 4 5.07 -2.37 -26.92
CA ALA A 4 5.22 -1.10 -26.21
C ALA A 4 4.30 -1.08 -24.98
N VAL A 5 4.89 -0.91 -23.80
CA VAL A 5 4.17 -1.00 -22.53
C VAL A 5 4.33 0.30 -21.74
N LEU A 6 3.21 0.92 -21.41
CA LEU A 6 3.19 2.07 -20.49
C LEU A 6 3.32 1.55 -19.06
N THR A 7 4.28 2.08 -18.30
CA THR A 7 4.43 1.75 -16.88
C THR A 7 4.46 3.01 -16.01
N ALA A 8 3.97 2.90 -14.78
CA ALA A 8 4.04 3.99 -13.79
C ALA A 8 3.86 3.43 -12.37
N GLU A 9 4.29 4.18 -11.36
CA GLU A 9 3.95 3.95 -9.96
C GLU A 9 3.26 5.20 -9.40
N PHE A 10 2.13 5.02 -8.71
CA PHE A 10 1.47 6.09 -7.96
C PHE A 10 0.95 5.52 -6.64
N MET A 11 1.77 5.65 -5.59
CA MET A 11 1.67 4.93 -4.34
C MET A 11 1.44 5.91 -3.19
N HIS A 12 0.36 5.74 -2.44
CA HIS A 12 0.08 6.43 -1.19
C HIS A 12 -1.04 5.71 -0.42
N GLU A 13 -0.91 5.61 0.90
CA GLU A 13 -1.96 5.12 1.80
C GLU A 13 -2.58 6.31 2.55
N SER A 14 -3.89 6.50 2.40
CA SER A 14 -4.57 7.67 2.97
C SER A 14 -5.29 7.38 4.28
N ASN A 15 -4.74 7.87 5.38
CA ASN A 15 -5.46 8.07 6.62
C ASN A 15 -6.38 9.29 6.49
N THR A 16 -7.65 9.06 6.17
CA THR A 16 -8.63 10.13 5.93
C THR A 16 -8.98 10.95 7.18
N PHE A 17 -8.62 10.46 8.37
CA PHE A 17 -8.79 11.16 9.65
C PHE A 17 -7.63 12.11 9.95
N SER A 18 -6.52 11.99 9.23
CA SER A 18 -5.40 12.93 9.33
C SER A 18 -5.79 14.29 8.75
N ARG A 19 -5.54 15.36 9.51
CA ARG A 19 -5.74 16.74 9.06
C ARG A 19 -4.64 17.21 8.12
N PHE A 20 -3.47 16.59 8.17
CA PHE A 20 -2.37 16.90 7.27
C PHE A 20 -2.62 16.26 5.91
N ARG A 21 -2.54 17.06 4.85
CA ARG A 21 -2.76 16.56 3.48
C ARG A 21 -1.43 16.13 2.87
N THR A 22 -1.50 15.17 1.96
CA THR A 22 -0.35 14.75 1.16
C THR A 22 -0.30 15.58 -0.11
N ASP A 23 0.57 16.58 -0.13
CA ASP A 23 0.83 17.42 -1.28
C ASP A 23 2.06 16.94 -2.07
N LEU A 24 2.36 17.59 -3.20
CA LEU A 24 3.42 17.18 -4.09
C LEU A 24 4.81 17.12 -3.40
N PRO A 25 5.16 18.06 -2.50
CA PRO A 25 6.36 17.94 -1.67
C PRO A 25 6.52 16.61 -0.93
N GLN A 26 5.44 15.98 -0.43
CA GLN A 26 5.57 14.69 0.25
C GLN A 26 6.05 13.57 -0.68
N PHE A 27 5.63 13.60 -1.96
CA PHE A 27 6.16 12.71 -2.98
C PHE A 27 7.62 13.04 -3.32
N GLN A 28 8.01 14.33 -3.30
CA GLN A 28 9.38 14.74 -3.60
C GLN A 28 10.39 14.31 -2.53
N VAL A 29 9.97 14.27 -1.26
CA VAL A 29 10.81 13.84 -0.13
C VAL A 29 11.14 12.36 -0.22
N ASP A 30 10.21 11.54 -0.70
CA ASP A 30 10.34 10.09 -0.73
C ASP A 30 10.71 9.58 -2.14
N ALA A 31 9.76 9.58 -3.09
CA ALA A 31 10.04 9.25 -4.48
C ALA A 31 9.14 10.01 -5.46
N LEU A 32 9.72 10.92 -6.24
CA LEU A 32 9.09 11.55 -7.40
C LEU A 32 10.07 11.63 -8.56
N PHE A 33 10.18 10.52 -9.30
CA PHE A 33 11.09 10.38 -10.42
C PHE A 33 10.32 10.21 -11.73
N TYR A 34 10.86 10.71 -12.85
CA TYR A 34 10.20 10.70 -14.14
C TYR A 34 10.95 9.81 -15.14
N GLY A 35 10.21 9.08 -15.98
CA GLY A 35 10.78 8.31 -17.08
C GLY A 35 11.99 7.44 -16.71
N ASP A 36 13.07 7.59 -17.47
CA ASP A 36 14.30 6.82 -17.29
C ASP A 36 15.00 7.08 -15.94
N ASP A 37 14.76 8.25 -15.32
CA ASP A 37 15.33 8.55 -14.00
C ASP A 37 14.70 7.68 -12.91
N ALA A 38 13.40 7.40 -13.02
CA ALA A 38 12.71 6.46 -12.13
C ALA A 38 13.25 5.04 -12.29
N ILE A 39 13.39 4.59 -13.54
CA ILE A 39 13.99 3.28 -13.85
C ILE A 39 15.38 3.19 -13.24
N ARG A 40 16.25 4.19 -13.47
CA ARG A 40 17.62 4.21 -12.94
C ARG A 40 17.67 4.16 -11.41
N ALA A 41 16.77 4.89 -10.74
CA ALA A 41 16.72 4.95 -9.28
C ALA A 41 16.21 3.65 -8.65
N ARG A 42 15.22 2.99 -9.26
CA ARG A 42 14.42 1.94 -8.60
C ARG A 42 14.64 0.52 -9.12
N ARG A 43 15.18 0.34 -10.35
CA ARG A 43 15.32 -0.99 -11.00
C ARG A 43 16.17 -2.01 -10.24
N ASN A 44 17.05 -1.56 -9.36
CA ASN A 44 17.95 -2.43 -8.58
C ASN A 44 17.48 -2.64 -7.13
N ALA A 45 16.39 -1.98 -6.72
CA ALA A 45 15.78 -2.14 -5.41
C ALA A 45 14.69 -3.22 -5.42
N ASN A 46 14.16 -3.55 -4.24
CA ASN A 46 12.97 -4.40 -4.14
C ASN A 46 11.71 -3.56 -4.38
N THR A 47 11.40 -3.28 -5.65
CA THR A 47 10.25 -2.45 -6.08
C THR A 47 9.45 -3.17 -7.16
N GLU A 48 8.18 -2.81 -7.33
CA GLU A 48 7.35 -3.34 -8.41
C GLU A 48 7.93 -2.97 -9.76
N LEU A 49 8.43 -1.72 -9.93
CA LEU A 49 9.14 -1.31 -11.14
C LEU A 49 10.33 -2.21 -11.46
N ALA A 50 11.15 -2.60 -10.48
CA ALA A 50 12.24 -3.56 -10.71
C ALA A 50 11.71 -4.89 -11.28
N GLY A 51 10.59 -5.38 -10.74
CA GLY A 51 9.92 -6.59 -11.23
C GLY A 51 9.35 -6.43 -12.64
N PHE A 52 8.79 -5.26 -12.95
CA PHE A 52 8.34 -4.92 -14.30
C PHE A 52 9.51 -4.99 -15.29
N MET A 53 10.65 -4.40 -14.93
CA MET A 53 11.85 -4.35 -15.77
C MET A 53 12.47 -5.73 -15.99
N ASP A 54 12.50 -6.61 -14.99
CA ASP A 54 13.00 -7.98 -15.14
C ASP A 54 12.31 -8.75 -16.28
N VAL A 55 10.98 -8.59 -16.36
CA VAL A 55 10.18 -9.24 -17.40
C VAL A 55 10.27 -8.48 -18.71
N ALA A 56 10.23 -7.15 -18.68
CA ALA A 56 10.34 -6.32 -19.87
C ALA A 56 11.66 -6.57 -20.63
N GLU A 57 12.79 -6.67 -19.94
CA GLU A 57 14.09 -6.92 -20.56
C GLU A 57 14.18 -8.32 -21.17
N SER A 58 13.68 -9.33 -20.46
CA SER A 58 13.68 -10.71 -20.97
C SER A 58 12.68 -10.94 -22.11
N ALA A 59 11.57 -10.22 -22.12
CA ALA A 59 10.56 -10.26 -23.18
C ALA A 59 10.83 -9.27 -24.33
N GLY A 60 11.84 -8.41 -24.20
CA GLY A 60 12.21 -7.41 -25.21
C GLY A 60 11.17 -6.29 -25.39
N TRP A 61 10.47 -5.89 -24.34
CA TRP A 61 9.50 -4.79 -24.40
C TRP A 61 10.17 -3.44 -24.64
N ASN A 62 9.46 -2.55 -25.35
CA ASN A 62 9.73 -1.13 -25.37
C ASN A 62 8.96 -0.46 -24.21
N VAL A 63 9.62 -0.31 -23.06
CA VAL A 63 9.01 0.29 -21.87
C VAL A 63 8.94 1.81 -21.99
N ILE A 64 7.74 2.36 -21.84
CA ILE A 64 7.48 3.79 -21.70
C ILE A 64 7.11 4.00 -20.23
N HIS A 65 8.10 4.23 -19.38
CA HIS A 65 7.82 4.55 -17.98
C HIS A 65 7.45 6.03 -17.87
N ALA A 66 6.35 6.36 -17.20
CA ALA A 66 5.89 7.75 -17.09
C ALA A 66 6.49 8.42 -15.85
N ILE A 67 6.20 7.87 -14.67
CA ILE A 67 6.56 8.44 -13.38
C ILE A 67 6.52 7.37 -12.29
N SER A 68 7.41 7.50 -11.31
CA SER A 68 7.31 6.84 -10.01
C SER A 68 7.04 7.89 -8.95
N GLY A 69 5.79 7.98 -8.52
CA GLY A 69 5.35 8.78 -7.37
C GLY A 69 5.06 7.86 -6.18
N HIS A 70 5.80 8.02 -5.09
CA HIS A 70 5.54 7.39 -3.81
C HIS A 70 5.62 8.43 -2.70
N ALA A 71 4.62 8.44 -1.83
CA ALA A 71 4.63 9.17 -0.57
C ALA A 71 4.32 8.19 0.56
N VAL A 72 4.97 8.39 1.71
CA VAL A 72 4.67 7.63 2.92
C VAL A 72 3.20 7.82 3.34
N PRO A 73 2.61 6.85 4.05
CA PRO A 73 1.25 6.96 4.57
C PRO A 73 1.00 8.29 5.29
N GLY A 74 -0.17 8.88 5.05
CA GLY A 74 -0.49 10.23 5.50
C GLY A 74 -1.95 10.56 5.20
N GLY A 75 -2.35 11.84 5.27
CA GLY A 75 -3.73 12.18 4.98
C GLY A 75 -4.09 12.13 3.50
N ARG A 76 -5.25 12.72 3.17
CA ARG A 76 -5.77 12.72 1.79
C ARG A 76 -4.79 13.40 0.83
N VAL A 77 -4.64 12.82 -0.36
CA VAL A 77 -3.83 13.43 -1.44
C VAL A 77 -4.53 14.69 -1.95
N THR A 78 -3.80 15.79 -2.02
CA THR A 78 -4.36 17.03 -2.58
C THR A 78 -4.68 16.87 -4.07
N ARG A 79 -5.76 17.52 -4.54
CA ARG A 79 -6.05 17.59 -5.98
C ARG A 79 -4.85 18.00 -6.83
N ALA A 80 -4.07 19.00 -6.39
CA ALA A 80 -2.92 19.48 -7.16
C ALA A 80 -1.82 18.40 -7.32
N ALA A 81 -1.51 17.65 -6.25
CA ALA A 81 -0.55 16.55 -6.32
C ALA A 81 -1.06 15.40 -7.20
N TYR A 82 -2.35 15.06 -7.04
CA TYR A 82 -2.99 14.03 -7.84
C TYR A 82 -3.01 14.39 -9.32
N ASP A 83 -3.52 15.57 -9.68
CA ASP A 83 -3.62 16.04 -11.06
C ASP A 83 -2.24 16.14 -11.72
N HIS A 84 -1.19 16.46 -10.95
CA HIS A 84 0.19 16.43 -11.44
C HIS A 84 0.64 15.00 -11.78
N ILE A 85 0.60 14.08 -10.81
CA ILE A 85 1.14 12.72 -11.00
C ILE A 85 0.29 11.92 -11.99
N ALA A 86 -1.02 11.87 -11.78
CA ALA A 86 -1.96 11.23 -12.71
C ALA A 86 -1.92 11.88 -14.09
N GLY A 87 -1.74 13.21 -14.15
CA GLY A 87 -1.61 13.95 -15.40
C GLY A 87 -0.44 13.47 -16.26
N VAL A 88 0.73 13.21 -15.65
CA VAL A 88 1.90 12.66 -16.37
C VAL A 88 1.60 11.26 -16.93
N ILE A 89 0.95 10.40 -16.15
CA ILE A 89 0.57 9.04 -16.58
C ILE A 89 -0.41 9.11 -17.76
N LEU A 90 -1.45 9.93 -17.64
CA LEU A 90 -2.48 10.08 -18.66
C LEU A 90 -1.93 10.74 -19.93
N GLU A 91 -1.01 11.69 -19.81
CA GLU A 91 -0.37 12.30 -20.97
C GLU A 91 0.51 11.29 -21.73
N ALA A 92 1.28 10.46 -21.00
CA ALA A 92 2.04 9.37 -21.61
C ALA A 92 1.12 8.38 -22.35
N ALA A 93 -0.04 8.06 -21.77
CA ALA A 93 -1.06 7.21 -22.39
C ALA A 93 -1.61 7.83 -23.69
N ARG A 94 -2.00 9.11 -23.68
CA ARG A 94 -2.52 9.81 -24.87
C ARG A 94 -1.48 9.94 -25.98
N SER A 95 -0.27 10.37 -25.62
CA SER A 95 0.83 10.59 -26.57
C SER A 95 1.25 9.31 -27.30
N HIS A 96 1.05 8.14 -26.69
CA HIS A 96 1.38 6.83 -27.27
C HIS A 96 0.14 6.01 -27.68
N LYS A 97 -1.04 6.62 -27.66
CA LYS A 97 -2.29 5.96 -28.04
C LYS A 97 -2.18 5.33 -29.44
N GLY A 98 -2.66 4.10 -29.57
CA GLY A 98 -2.59 3.31 -30.80
C GLY A 98 -1.23 2.63 -31.06
N ARG A 99 -0.23 2.87 -30.21
CA ARG A 99 1.05 2.15 -30.22
C ARG A 99 1.25 1.28 -28.98
N LEU A 100 0.52 1.54 -27.91
CA LEU A 100 0.58 0.76 -26.67
C LEU A 100 -0.09 -0.59 -26.83
N ASP A 101 0.60 -1.63 -26.40
CA ASP A 101 0.09 -2.99 -26.33
C ASP A 101 -0.41 -3.36 -24.93
N GLY A 102 0.03 -2.64 -23.90
CA GLY A 102 -0.39 -2.86 -22.51
C GLY A 102 -0.05 -1.70 -21.58
N VAL A 103 -0.67 -1.71 -20.40
CA VAL A 103 -0.36 -0.80 -19.29
C VAL A 103 -0.09 -1.62 -18.03
N LEU A 104 0.95 -1.27 -17.28
CA LEU A 104 1.32 -1.91 -16.03
C LEU A 104 1.61 -0.88 -14.94
N LEU A 105 0.75 -0.84 -13.91
CA LEU A 105 0.80 0.18 -12.87
C LEU A 105 1.16 -0.45 -11.51
N GLY A 106 2.08 0.17 -10.78
CA GLY A 106 2.24 -0.03 -9.35
C GLY A 106 1.37 0.96 -8.59
N LEU A 107 0.30 0.49 -7.96
CA LEU A 107 -0.62 1.32 -7.19
C LEU A 107 -0.68 0.78 -5.76
N HIS A 108 -0.98 1.63 -4.78
CA HIS A 108 -1.13 1.14 -3.41
C HIS A 108 -2.45 0.37 -3.25
N GLY A 109 -3.55 0.97 -3.71
CA GLY A 109 -4.91 0.46 -3.60
C GLY A 109 -5.72 1.04 -2.44
N SER A 110 -5.16 2.03 -1.73
CA SER A 110 -5.81 2.72 -0.59
C SER A 110 -5.56 4.22 -0.64
N MET A 111 -5.37 4.77 -1.83
CA MET A 111 -5.21 6.21 -2.02
C MET A 111 -6.57 6.89 -2.04
N VAL A 112 -6.73 7.89 -1.18
CA VAL A 112 -7.93 8.70 -1.09
C VAL A 112 -7.56 10.16 -1.34
N PRO A 113 -7.80 10.71 -2.55
CA PRO A 113 -7.63 12.12 -2.78
C PRO A 113 -8.74 12.96 -2.09
N ASP A 114 -8.56 14.27 -2.02
CA ASP A 114 -9.50 15.18 -1.37
C ASP A 114 -10.81 15.43 -2.16
N PHE A 115 -11.00 14.76 -3.29
CA PHE A 115 -12.14 14.94 -4.18
C PHE A 115 -12.90 13.65 -4.54
N CYS A 116 -12.38 12.47 -4.19
CA CYS A 116 -13.06 11.18 -4.36
C CYS A 116 -12.55 10.13 -3.38
N ASP A 117 -13.32 9.06 -3.21
CA ASP A 117 -13.02 8.00 -2.24
C ASP A 117 -12.09 6.92 -2.77
N ASP A 118 -11.94 6.83 -4.09
CA ASP A 118 -11.14 5.82 -4.79
C ASP A 118 -10.21 6.48 -5.81
N GLY A 119 -8.97 6.73 -5.40
CA GLY A 119 -7.96 7.37 -6.25
C GLY A 119 -7.52 6.45 -7.40
N GLU A 120 -7.36 5.16 -7.14
CA GLU A 120 -6.91 4.19 -8.13
C GLU A 120 -7.98 3.92 -9.20
N GLY A 121 -9.23 3.69 -8.80
CA GLY A 121 -10.34 3.50 -9.72
C GLY A 121 -10.62 4.73 -10.58
N TYR A 122 -10.46 5.94 -10.02
CA TYR A 122 -10.55 7.19 -10.79
C TYR A 122 -9.47 7.25 -11.88
N LEU A 123 -8.20 6.98 -11.55
CA LEU A 123 -7.11 6.93 -12.54
C LEU A 123 -7.37 5.88 -13.62
N LEU A 124 -7.77 4.67 -13.23
CA LEU A 124 -8.05 3.57 -14.15
C LEU A 124 -9.22 3.91 -15.09
N GLY A 125 -10.26 4.57 -14.58
CA GLY A 125 -11.38 5.07 -15.38
C GLY A 125 -10.95 6.09 -16.44
N LEU A 126 -10.09 7.04 -16.07
CA LEU A 126 -9.51 8.01 -17.01
C LEU A 126 -8.63 7.35 -18.06
N LEU A 127 -7.78 6.39 -17.67
CA LEU A 127 -6.97 5.61 -18.61
C LEU A 127 -7.86 4.83 -19.59
N ARG A 128 -8.99 4.28 -19.14
CA ARG A 128 -9.96 3.60 -20.01
C ARG A 128 -10.63 4.53 -21.00
N ALA A 129 -10.98 5.74 -20.57
CA ALA A 129 -11.52 6.75 -21.46
C ALA A 129 -10.52 7.13 -22.58
N ASP A 130 -9.23 7.25 -22.24
CA ASP A 130 -8.18 7.62 -23.18
C ASP A 130 -7.76 6.45 -24.10
N LEU A 131 -7.64 5.22 -23.58
CA LEU A 131 -7.07 4.06 -24.28
C LEU A 131 -8.10 3.13 -24.92
N GLY A 132 -9.35 3.15 -24.45
CA GLY A 132 -10.39 2.19 -24.85
C GLY A 132 -10.34 0.89 -24.06
N ALA A 133 -11.21 -0.06 -24.45
CA ALA A 133 -11.46 -1.29 -23.70
C ALA A 133 -10.48 -2.44 -24.00
N ASP A 134 -9.76 -2.36 -25.12
CA ASP A 134 -9.03 -3.52 -25.67
C ASP A 134 -7.63 -3.67 -25.06
N ILE A 135 -6.95 -2.57 -24.71
CA ILE A 135 -5.59 -2.61 -24.17
C ILE A 135 -5.59 -3.28 -22.79
N PRO A 136 -4.80 -4.34 -22.55
CA PRO A 136 -4.71 -4.94 -21.23
C PRO A 136 -4.04 -4.01 -20.21
N ILE A 137 -4.68 -3.88 -19.05
CA ILE A 137 -4.16 -3.14 -17.90
C ILE A 137 -3.93 -4.13 -16.76
N ALA A 138 -2.70 -4.15 -16.26
CA ALA A 138 -2.28 -4.86 -15.08
C ALA A 138 -1.90 -3.89 -13.96
N VAL A 139 -2.25 -4.27 -12.73
CA VAL A 139 -2.05 -3.47 -11.55
C VAL A 139 -1.44 -4.34 -10.45
N THR A 140 -0.32 -3.92 -9.89
CA THR A 140 0.16 -4.43 -8.61
C THR A 140 -0.41 -3.59 -7.48
N LEU A 141 -0.67 -4.22 -6.34
CA LEU A 141 -1.28 -3.60 -5.18
C LEU A 141 -0.57 -3.98 -3.89
N ASP A 142 -0.63 -3.08 -2.92
CA ASP A 142 -0.34 -3.41 -1.53
C ASP A 142 -1.38 -4.42 -0.99
N LEU A 143 -1.02 -5.19 0.03
CA LEU A 143 -2.00 -6.02 0.72
C LEU A 143 -2.97 -5.18 1.56
N HIS A 144 -2.65 -3.95 1.94
CA HIS A 144 -3.57 -3.05 2.63
C HIS A 144 -4.61 -2.38 1.68
N ALA A 145 -4.59 -2.73 0.39
CA ALA A 145 -5.53 -2.20 -0.60
C ALA A 145 -7.01 -2.43 -0.22
N MET A 146 -7.83 -1.42 -0.45
CA MET A 146 -9.30 -1.46 -0.34
C MET A 146 -9.91 -1.45 -1.75
N VAL A 147 -9.83 -2.59 -2.44
CA VAL A 147 -10.11 -2.63 -3.88
C VAL A 147 -11.59 -2.39 -4.18
N SER A 148 -11.88 -1.33 -4.94
CA SER A 148 -13.24 -0.96 -5.29
C SER A 148 -13.82 -1.78 -6.45
N GLU A 149 -15.12 -1.66 -6.68
CA GLU A 149 -15.74 -2.19 -7.90
C GLU A 149 -15.26 -1.45 -9.17
N ASP A 150 -14.96 -0.16 -9.07
CA ASP A 150 -14.51 0.66 -10.19
C ASP A 150 -13.11 0.26 -10.65
N MET A 151 -12.20 -0.08 -9.72
CA MET A 151 -10.91 -0.66 -10.05
C MET A 151 -11.07 -1.92 -10.91
N VAL A 152 -11.88 -2.89 -10.46
CA VAL A 152 -12.10 -4.17 -11.16
C VAL A 152 -12.88 -4.00 -12.47
N ARG A 153 -13.69 -2.94 -12.58
CA ARG A 153 -14.34 -2.56 -13.84
C ARG A 153 -13.33 -2.06 -14.87
N HIS A 154 -12.30 -1.34 -14.42
CA HIS A 154 -11.38 -0.63 -15.30
C HIS A 154 -10.03 -1.34 -15.53
N ALA A 155 -9.66 -2.37 -14.79
CA ALA A 155 -8.51 -3.22 -15.09
C ALA A 155 -8.86 -4.71 -14.95
N GLN A 156 -8.06 -5.59 -15.56
CA GLN A 156 -8.37 -7.02 -15.66
C GLN A 156 -7.32 -7.96 -15.05
N ILE A 157 -6.18 -7.42 -14.64
CA ILE A 157 -5.10 -8.17 -14.00
C ILE A 157 -4.75 -7.44 -12.71
N PHE A 158 -5.00 -8.09 -11.58
CA PHE A 158 -4.60 -7.60 -10.27
C PHE A 158 -3.74 -8.64 -9.57
N VAL A 159 -2.62 -8.20 -9.00
CA VAL A 159 -1.69 -9.03 -8.23
C VAL A 159 -1.22 -8.24 -7.01
N SER A 160 -1.55 -8.70 -5.81
CA SER A 160 -1.17 -8.00 -4.57
C SER A 160 -0.04 -8.71 -3.85
N TYR A 161 0.63 -7.98 -2.97
CA TYR A 161 1.59 -8.54 -2.02
C TYR A 161 0.99 -9.66 -1.20
N LYS A 162 1.85 -10.61 -0.81
CA LYS A 162 1.50 -11.75 0.05
C LYS A 162 2.31 -11.76 1.35
N THR A 163 3.13 -10.73 1.60
CA THR A 163 3.98 -10.63 2.80
C THR A 163 3.82 -9.29 3.52
N TYR A 164 3.76 -9.34 4.85
CA TYR A 164 3.85 -8.20 5.77
C TYR A 164 4.86 -8.55 6.89
N PRO A 165 5.98 -7.82 7.03
CA PRO A 165 6.40 -6.67 6.23
C PRO A 165 6.61 -7.01 4.75
N HIS A 166 6.40 -6.02 3.87
CA HIS A 166 6.45 -6.23 2.42
C HIS A 166 7.88 -6.53 1.98
N VAL A 167 8.13 -7.77 1.56
CA VAL A 167 9.43 -8.21 1.03
C VAL A 167 9.33 -8.82 -0.37
N ASP A 168 8.12 -8.93 -0.92
CA ASP A 168 7.82 -9.58 -2.21
C ASP A 168 7.47 -8.60 -3.35
N MET A 169 7.67 -7.28 -3.18
CA MET A 169 7.31 -6.25 -4.17
C MET A 169 7.85 -6.54 -5.58
N ARG A 170 9.15 -6.85 -5.71
CA ARG A 170 9.76 -7.19 -7.02
C ARG A 170 9.21 -8.48 -7.62
N GLU A 171 8.95 -9.49 -6.79
CA GLU A 171 8.36 -10.75 -7.23
C GLU A 171 6.95 -10.53 -7.80
N ILE A 172 6.14 -9.73 -7.09
CA ILE A 172 4.77 -9.38 -7.47
C ILE A 172 4.75 -8.52 -8.74
N GLY A 173 5.67 -7.55 -8.85
CA GLY A 173 5.91 -6.80 -10.08
C GLY A 173 6.14 -7.71 -11.28
N ALA A 174 7.10 -8.64 -11.14
CA ALA A 174 7.43 -9.59 -12.20
C ALA A 174 6.26 -10.55 -12.50
N ARG A 175 5.46 -10.92 -11.50
CA ARG A 175 4.28 -11.76 -11.70
C ARG A 175 3.20 -11.05 -12.53
N ALA A 176 2.86 -9.81 -12.19
CA ALA A 176 1.90 -9.02 -12.95
C ALA A 176 2.37 -8.80 -14.39
N ALA A 177 3.66 -8.49 -14.58
CA ALA A 177 4.26 -8.33 -15.89
C ALA A 177 4.18 -9.61 -16.75
N ARG A 178 4.42 -10.80 -16.17
CA ARG A 178 4.28 -12.08 -16.89
C ARG A 178 2.84 -12.36 -17.31
N ILE A 179 1.85 -12.01 -16.49
CA ILE A 179 0.43 -12.17 -16.87
C ILE A 179 0.10 -11.18 -18.01
N LEU A 180 0.56 -9.94 -17.91
CA LEU A 180 0.38 -8.95 -18.96
C LEU A 180 1.03 -9.37 -20.29
N ASP A 181 2.25 -9.90 -20.25
CA ASP A 181 2.96 -10.40 -21.44
C ASP A 181 2.12 -11.42 -22.22
N ARG A 182 1.59 -12.42 -21.50
CA ARG A 182 0.74 -13.46 -22.10
C ARG A 182 -0.56 -12.88 -22.66
N ALA A 183 -1.13 -11.87 -22.01
CA ALA A 183 -2.33 -11.18 -22.49
C ALA A 183 -2.05 -10.40 -23.79
N MET A 184 -0.93 -9.67 -23.87
CA MET A 184 -0.53 -8.95 -25.09
C MET A 184 -0.22 -9.89 -26.26
N LYS A 185 0.29 -11.08 -25.98
CA LYS A 185 0.47 -12.16 -26.98
C LYS A 185 -0.83 -12.82 -27.44
N GLY A 186 -1.95 -12.51 -26.79
CA GLY A 186 -3.24 -13.16 -27.05
C GLY A 186 -3.32 -14.61 -26.57
N GLU A 187 -2.39 -15.05 -25.72
CA GLU A 187 -2.36 -16.41 -25.18
C GLU A 187 -3.44 -16.64 -24.11
N ILE A 188 -3.82 -15.57 -23.41
CA ILE A 188 -4.85 -15.55 -22.36
C ILE A 188 -5.71 -14.30 -22.50
N ALA A 189 -6.92 -14.35 -21.96
CA ALA A 189 -7.81 -13.21 -21.87
C ALA A 189 -8.19 -12.97 -20.39
N PRO A 190 -7.34 -12.27 -19.63
CA PRO A 190 -7.52 -12.17 -18.19
C PRO A 190 -8.77 -11.38 -17.80
N ARG A 191 -9.37 -11.81 -16.69
CA ARG A 191 -10.44 -11.14 -15.95
C ARG A 191 -10.20 -11.34 -14.46
N THR A 192 -10.72 -10.43 -13.65
CA THR A 192 -10.64 -10.51 -12.19
C THR A 192 -12.04 -10.53 -11.60
N VAL A 193 -12.30 -11.46 -10.69
CA VAL A 193 -13.45 -11.40 -9.78
C VAL A 193 -13.01 -10.90 -8.41
N ARG A 194 -13.93 -10.25 -7.70
CA ARG A 194 -13.71 -9.64 -6.40
C ARG A 194 -14.77 -10.12 -5.43
N ALA A 195 -14.34 -10.54 -4.25
CA ALA A 195 -15.17 -10.69 -3.07
C ALA A 195 -14.77 -9.63 -2.04
N HIS A 196 -15.76 -8.94 -1.46
CA HIS A 196 -15.56 -7.91 -0.44
C HIS A 196 -16.10 -8.40 0.88
N VAL A 197 -15.33 -8.15 1.93
CA VAL A 197 -15.75 -8.49 3.29
C VAL A 197 -16.21 -7.20 3.97
N PRO A 198 -17.46 -7.12 4.47
CA PRO A 198 -18.00 -5.90 5.07
C PRO A 198 -17.44 -5.69 6.49
N MET A 199 -16.15 -5.44 6.60
CA MET A 199 -15.41 -5.23 7.83
C MET A 199 -14.66 -3.89 7.78
N LEU A 200 -14.66 -3.16 8.89
CA LEU A 200 -13.81 -1.98 9.06
C LEU A 200 -12.39 -2.38 9.47
N ASP A 201 -12.27 -3.43 10.27
CA ASP A 201 -11.00 -3.91 10.78
C ASP A 201 -10.23 -4.70 9.72
N GLU A 202 -8.92 -4.60 9.79
CA GLU A 202 -8.01 -5.34 8.91
C GLU A 202 -7.99 -6.83 9.24
N VAL A 203 -7.59 -7.64 8.26
CA VAL A 203 -7.37 -9.08 8.49
C VAL A 203 -6.14 -9.28 9.37
N ASN A 204 -6.36 -9.32 10.70
CA ASN A 204 -5.29 -9.42 11.72
C ASN A 204 -4.17 -8.37 11.52
N SER A 205 -4.54 -7.12 11.26
CA SER A 205 -3.59 -5.99 11.08
C SER A 205 -2.58 -6.22 9.95
N GLY A 206 -3.03 -6.84 8.85
CA GLY A 206 -2.18 -7.11 7.69
C GLY A 206 -1.19 -8.26 7.85
N ARG A 207 -1.06 -8.84 9.06
CA ARG A 207 -0.01 -9.82 9.36
C ARG A 207 -0.06 -11.05 8.48
N THR A 208 1.10 -11.49 8.01
CA THR A 208 1.24 -12.70 7.18
C THR A 208 2.10 -13.77 7.86
N ASP A 209 2.31 -13.66 9.17
CA ASP A 209 3.21 -14.49 9.98
C ASP A 209 2.48 -15.35 11.03
N ILE A 210 1.15 -15.31 11.06
CA ILE A 210 0.31 -16.08 11.99
C ILE A 210 -0.49 -17.17 11.30
N PRO A 211 -0.86 -18.26 11.99
CA PRO A 211 -1.55 -19.40 11.39
C PRO A 211 -2.83 -19.04 10.63
N GLU A 212 -3.62 -18.08 11.16
CA GLU A 212 -4.89 -17.67 10.56
C GLU A 212 -4.71 -17.06 9.16
N THR A 213 -3.74 -16.17 8.99
CA THR A 213 -3.50 -15.48 7.72
C THR A 213 -2.58 -16.26 6.79
N LEU A 214 -1.59 -16.98 7.32
CA LEU A 214 -0.77 -17.93 6.56
C LEU A 214 -1.65 -18.92 5.76
N ALA A 215 -2.68 -19.46 6.41
CA ALA A 215 -3.62 -20.37 5.76
C ALA A 215 -4.40 -19.73 4.59
N LEU A 216 -4.65 -18.41 4.62
CA LEU A 216 -5.27 -17.69 3.50
C LEU A 216 -4.32 -17.60 2.31
N TYR A 217 -3.06 -17.21 2.55
CA TYR A 217 -2.06 -17.10 1.49
C TYR A 217 -1.62 -18.46 0.93
N ASP A 218 -1.55 -19.51 1.74
CA ASP A 218 -1.30 -20.88 1.28
C ASP A 218 -2.42 -21.39 0.38
N ARG A 219 -3.68 -21.13 0.76
CA ARG A 219 -4.85 -21.45 -0.07
C ARG A 219 -4.84 -20.67 -1.38
N ALA A 220 -4.44 -19.39 -1.36
CA ALA A 220 -4.26 -18.58 -2.55
C ALA A 220 -3.19 -19.16 -3.48
N ARG A 221 -2.00 -19.51 -2.96
CA ARG A 221 -0.93 -20.17 -3.73
C ARG A 221 -1.39 -21.51 -4.32
N GLN A 222 -2.16 -22.29 -3.57
CA GLN A 222 -2.73 -23.55 -4.05
C GLN A 222 -3.68 -23.32 -5.23
N ALA A 223 -4.54 -22.31 -5.15
CA ALA A 223 -5.48 -21.97 -6.23
C ALA A 223 -4.74 -21.53 -7.51
N GLU A 224 -3.63 -20.82 -7.35
CA GLU A 224 -2.77 -20.42 -8.45
C GLU A 224 -2.08 -21.64 -9.09
N ALA A 225 -1.58 -22.58 -8.29
CA ALA A 225 -1.03 -23.85 -8.77
C ALA A 225 -2.09 -24.73 -9.48
N GLN A 226 -3.38 -24.51 -9.19
CA GLN A 226 -4.52 -25.17 -9.84
C GLN A 226 -5.00 -24.47 -11.12
N GLY A 227 -4.35 -23.38 -11.54
CA GLY A 227 -4.57 -22.75 -12.84
C GLY A 227 -5.15 -21.33 -12.81
N LEU A 228 -5.46 -20.77 -11.63
CA LEU A 228 -5.73 -19.32 -11.53
C LEU A 228 -4.44 -18.53 -11.78
N LEU A 229 -4.55 -17.37 -12.44
CA LEU A 229 -3.38 -16.57 -12.81
C LEU A 229 -2.76 -15.87 -11.58
N ALA A 230 -3.62 -15.33 -10.71
CA ALA A 230 -3.26 -14.76 -9.43
C ALA A 230 -4.44 -14.78 -8.47
N VAL A 231 -4.19 -14.99 -7.18
CA VAL A 231 -5.16 -14.83 -6.10
C VAL A 231 -4.56 -13.91 -5.05
N SER A 232 -5.21 -12.77 -4.83
CA SER A 232 -4.75 -11.70 -3.94
C SER A 232 -5.68 -11.62 -2.74
N VAL A 233 -5.11 -11.65 -1.55
CA VAL A 233 -5.83 -11.41 -0.29
C VAL A 233 -5.37 -10.07 0.23
N ASN A 234 -6.25 -9.07 0.13
CA ASN A 234 -6.02 -7.73 0.63
C ASN A 234 -6.67 -7.62 2.01
N SER A 235 -5.85 -7.28 3.00
CA SER A 235 -6.22 -7.11 4.39
C SER A 235 -7.10 -5.89 4.64
N GLY A 236 -7.13 -4.93 3.71
CA GLY A 236 -7.78 -3.64 3.86
C GLY A 236 -6.92 -2.65 4.65
N PHE A 237 -7.48 -1.49 4.93
CA PHE A 237 -6.87 -0.44 5.74
C PHE A 237 -7.92 0.21 6.63
N THR A 238 -7.63 0.36 7.92
CA THR A 238 -8.59 0.87 8.91
C THR A 238 -8.71 2.39 8.95
N GLY A 239 -7.71 3.13 8.46
CA GLY A 239 -7.63 4.59 8.57
C GLY A 239 -8.47 5.40 7.56
N ALA A 240 -9.40 4.77 6.84
CA ALA A 240 -10.14 5.42 5.76
C ALA A 240 -11.67 5.37 5.93
N ASP A 241 -12.30 6.55 5.92
CA ASP A 241 -13.74 6.74 5.80
C ASP A 241 -14.13 6.84 4.32
N VAL A 242 -14.32 5.67 3.69
CA VAL A 242 -14.63 5.51 2.26
C VAL A 242 -15.62 4.36 2.05
N SER A 243 -16.40 4.41 0.97
CA SER A 243 -17.43 3.39 0.71
C SER A 243 -16.89 1.99 0.43
N CYS A 244 -15.65 1.88 -0.08
CA CYS A 244 -15.02 0.61 -0.40
C CYS A 244 -14.20 0.01 0.75
N VAL A 245 -14.29 0.59 1.96
CA VAL A 245 -13.51 0.15 3.13
C VAL A 245 -13.64 -1.35 3.39
N GLY A 246 -12.52 -1.96 3.75
CA GLY A 246 -12.46 -3.33 4.23
C GLY A 246 -11.70 -4.32 3.35
N PRO A 247 -11.52 -5.56 3.83
CA PRO A 247 -10.76 -6.58 3.14
C PRO A 247 -11.39 -7.00 1.81
N THR A 248 -10.55 -7.33 0.84
CA THR A 248 -10.97 -7.91 -0.44
C THR A 248 -10.18 -9.16 -0.80
N VAL A 249 -10.82 -10.09 -1.48
CA VAL A 249 -10.15 -11.19 -2.16
C VAL A 249 -10.37 -11.05 -3.66
N LEU A 250 -9.28 -11.05 -4.42
CA LEU A 250 -9.29 -11.00 -5.87
C LEU A 250 -8.80 -12.31 -6.44
N ALA A 251 -9.42 -12.77 -7.53
CA ALA A 251 -8.89 -13.86 -8.34
C ALA A 251 -8.85 -13.44 -9.80
N THR A 252 -7.64 -13.33 -10.33
CA THR A 252 -7.37 -13.13 -11.75
C THR A 252 -7.31 -14.50 -12.44
N TYR A 253 -8.11 -14.67 -13.49
CA TYR A 253 -8.26 -15.93 -14.22
C TYR A 253 -8.25 -15.68 -15.73
N ASP A 254 -7.93 -16.71 -16.51
CA ASP A 254 -8.06 -16.67 -17.96
C ASP A 254 -9.51 -17.04 -18.35
N ARG A 255 -10.25 -16.11 -18.97
CA ARG A 255 -11.64 -16.37 -19.38
C ARG A 255 -11.74 -17.42 -20.51
N ASN A 256 -10.64 -17.70 -21.21
CA ASN A 256 -10.61 -18.71 -22.25
C ASN A 256 -10.46 -20.13 -21.67
N ALA A 257 -10.04 -20.26 -20.42
CA ALA A 257 -9.91 -21.55 -19.74
C ALA A 257 -11.28 -22.03 -19.20
N PRO A 258 -11.77 -23.21 -19.63
CA PRO A 258 -13.04 -23.75 -19.16
C PRO A 258 -13.09 -23.89 -17.63
N GLY A 259 -14.15 -23.38 -17.00
CA GLY A 259 -14.36 -23.46 -15.56
C GLY A 259 -13.51 -22.49 -14.71
N ALA A 260 -12.60 -21.72 -15.32
CA ALA A 260 -11.72 -20.82 -14.58
C ALA A 260 -12.47 -19.71 -13.83
N GLU A 261 -13.56 -19.17 -14.39
CA GLU A 261 -14.40 -18.19 -13.69
C GLU A 261 -15.08 -18.79 -12.44
N ALA A 262 -15.65 -19.99 -12.56
CA ALA A 262 -16.31 -20.66 -11.46
C ALA A 262 -15.30 -20.99 -10.34
N ALA A 263 -14.10 -21.45 -10.71
CA ALA A 263 -13.01 -21.67 -9.77
C ALA A 263 -12.58 -20.36 -9.08
N ALA A 264 -12.45 -19.28 -9.84
CA ALA A 264 -12.08 -17.96 -9.32
C ALA A 264 -13.11 -17.47 -8.30
N ARG A 265 -14.41 -17.49 -8.64
CA ARG A 265 -15.50 -17.10 -7.72
C ARG A 265 -15.50 -17.94 -6.46
N HIS A 266 -15.41 -19.26 -6.62
CA HIS A 266 -15.38 -20.19 -5.49
C HIS A 266 -14.23 -19.88 -4.52
N VAL A 267 -13.01 -19.68 -5.01
CA VAL A 267 -11.86 -19.35 -4.15
C VAL A 267 -12.02 -17.98 -3.49
N THR A 268 -12.52 -16.96 -4.21
CA THR A 268 -12.73 -15.64 -3.62
C THR A 268 -13.79 -15.65 -2.53
N GLU A 269 -14.90 -16.34 -2.74
CA GLU A 269 -15.99 -16.49 -1.77
C GLU A 269 -15.53 -17.32 -0.56
N GLU A 270 -14.82 -18.43 -0.79
CA GLU A 270 -14.26 -19.27 0.28
C GLU A 270 -13.31 -18.49 1.20
N LEU A 271 -12.38 -17.72 0.63
CA LEU A 271 -11.42 -16.93 1.39
C LEU A 271 -12.10 -15.75 2.10
N ALA A 272 -13.04 -15.06 1.43
CA ALA A 272 -13.83 -13.98 2.04
C ALA A 272 -14.64 -14.48 3.23
N ASP A 273 -15.29 -15.65 3.11
CA ASP A 273 -16.02 -16.29 4.20
C ASP A 273 -15.09 -16.65 5.36
N ARG A 274 -13.89 -17.19 5.09
CA ARG A 274 -12.90 -17.49 6.14
C ARG A 274 -12.48 -16.23 6.89
N ILE A 275 -12.23 -15.13 6.17
CA ILE A 275 -11.92 -13.82 6.77
C ILE A 275 -13.09 -13.38 7.66
N TRP A 276 -14.31 -13.40 7.13
CA TRP A 276 -15.50 -13.00 7.87
C TRP A 276 -15.72 -13.83 9.14
N GLN A 277 -15.62 -15.16 9.07
CA GLN A 277 -15.75 -16.02 10.24
C GLN A 277 -14.59 -15.85 11.24
N GLY A 278 -13.42 -15.45 10.76
CA GLY A 278 -12.24 -15.16 11.56
C GLY A 278 -12.23 -13.77 12.22
N ARG A 279 -13.16 -12.87 11.88
CA ARG A 279 -13.11 -11.44 12.25
C ARG A 279 -12.99 -11.12 13.74
N THR A 280 -13.39 -12.04 14.63
CA THR A 280 -13.28 -11.87 16.09
C THR A 280 -12.03 -12.52 16.68
N LYS A 281 -11.25 -13.27 15.88
CA LYS A 281 -10.03 -13.95 16.29
C LYS A 281 -8.84 -13.01 16.12
N LYS A 282 -8.69 -12.07 17.04
CA LYS A 282 -7.54 -11.15 17.07
C LYS A 282 -6.35 -11.81 17.76
N ARG A 283 -5.20 -11.84 17.09
CA ARG A 283 -3.94 -12.38 17.63
C ARG A 283 -2.98 -11.32 18.14
N THR A 284 -3.23 -10.06 17.84
CA THR A 284 -2.41 -8.94 18.33
C THR A 284 -2.89 -8.58 19.74
N VAL A 285 -1.98 -8.56 20.69
CA VAL A 285 -2.23 -8.08 22.05
C VAL A 285 -1.70 -6.67 22.11
N PHE A 286 -2.60 -5.71 22.36
CA PHE A 286 -2.23 -4.33 22.58
C PHE A 286 -2.12 -4.10 24.09
N PHE A 287 -1.04 -3.44 24.49
CA PHE A 287 -0.79 -3.09 25.87
C PHE A 287 -1.34 -1.68 26.12
N GLU A 288 -1.96 -1.49 27.28
CA GLU A 288 -2.16 -0.14 27.79
C GLU A 288 -0.81 0.47 28.14
N VAL A 289 -0.74 1.81 28.18
CA VAL A 289 0.51 2.54 28.46
C VAL A 289 1.15 2.10 29.78
N ASP A 290 0.34 1.92 30.83
CA ASP A 290 0.82 1.49 32.15
C ASP A 290 1.40 0.08 32.13
N ASP A 291 0.79 -0.85 31.38
CA ASP A 291 1.29 -2.22 31.22
C ASP A 291 2.63 -2.22 30.46
N ALA A 292 2.74 -1.43 29.39
CA ALA A 292 3.99 -1.29 28.63
C ALA A 292 5.11 -0.69 29.49
N ALA A 293 4.79 0.26 30.37
CA ALA A 293 5.75 0.84 31.31
C ALA A 293 6.18 -0.16 32.39
N ALA A 294 5.26 -1.00 32.89
CA ALA A 294 5.57 -2.07 33.83
C ALA A 294 6.52 -3.11 33.22
N GLU A 295 6.28 -3.53 31.97
CA GLU A 295 7.18 -4.42 31.23
C GLU A 295 8.57 -3.78 31.03
N ALA A 296 8.63 -2.48 30.71
CA ALA A 296 9.90 -1.77 30.57
C ALA A 296 10.72 -1.73 31.88
N LEU A 297 10.07 -1.57 33.04
CA LEU A 297 10.72 -1.58 34.35
C LEU A 297 11.20 -2.98 34.76
N ALA A 298 10.44 -4.01 34.39
CA ALA A 298 10.74 -5.40 34.72
C ALA A 298 11.75 -6.06 33.74
N TRP A 299 12.15 -5.35 32.69
CA TRP A 299 13.03 -5.91 31.66
C TRP A 299 14.47 -6.14 32.16
N GLU A 300 14.84 -7.41 32.31
CA GLU A 300 16.20 -7.86 32.69
C GLU A 300 16.97 -8.49 31.52
N GLY A 301 16.50 -8.31 30.28
CA GLY A 301 17.06 -8.98 29.09
C GLY A 301 18.44 -8.44 28.68
N ASP A 302 19.22 -9.28 28.00
CA ASP A 302 20.54 -8.96 27.44
C ASP A 302 20.47 -8.21 26.09
N ARG A 303 19.25 -7.98 25.58
CA ARG A 303 18.95 -7.26 24.34
C ARG A 303 18.01 -6.08 24.62
N PRO A 304 17.98 -5.07 23.75
CA PRO A 304 17.02 -3.98 23.86
C PRO A 304 15.58 -4.50 23.81
N LEU A 305 14.73 -4.00 24.71
CA LEU A 305 13.28 -4.10 24.58
C LEU A 305 12.82 -3.06 23.57
N VAL A 306 12.03 -3.48 22.58
CA VAL A 306 11.41 -2.57 21.60
C VAL A 306 9.92 -2.50 21.90
N ILE A 307 9.45 -1.30 22.26
CA ILE A 307 8.03 -0.99 22.42
C ILE A 307 7.62 -0.15 21.22
N ALA A 308 6.66 -0.65 20.45
CA ALA A 308 6.09 0.07 19.31
C ALA A 308 4.78 0.75 19.74
N ASP A 309 4.71 2.07 19.62
CA ASP A 309 3.47 2.81 19.83
C ASP A 309 2.53 2.59 18.63
N TYR A 310 1.63 1.61 18.77
CA TYR A 310 0.68 1.27 17.73
C TYR A 310 -0.37 2.38 17.52
N ALA A 311 -0.72 3.11 18.59
CA ALA A 311 -1.81 4.07 18.57
C ALA A 311 -1.46 5.34 17.76
N ASP A 312 -0.18 5.63 17.58
CA ASP A 312 0.31 6.75 16.80
C ASP A 312 1.42 6.33 15.82
N ASN A 313 1.11 5.35 14.98
CA ASN A 313 2.01 4.83 13.96
C ASN A 313 2.02 5.72 12.69
N PRO A 314 3.11 6.44 12.36
CA PRO A 314 3.20 7.22 11.12
C PRO A 314 3.19 6.34 9.87
N GLY A 315 3.59 5.08 9.99
CA GLY A 315 3.48 4.08 8.93
C GLY A 315 2.05 3.68 8.58
N ALA A 316 1.05 4.21 9.29
CA ALA A 316 -0.38 4.13 8.96
C ALA A 316 -1.00 5.54 8.81
N GLY A 317 -0.18 6.56 8.56
CA GLY A 317 -0.61 7.95 8.37
C GLY A 317 -1.02 8.68 9.65
N SER A 318 -0.65 8.17 10.83
CA SER A 318 -0.79 8.88 12.10
C SER A 318 0.25 10.00 12.23
N TYR A 319 0.15 10.82 13.27
CA TYR A 319 0.92 12.06 13.38
C TYR A 319 2.35 11.84 13.86
N GLY A 320 2.60 10.77 14.63
CA GLY A 320 3.89 10.45 15.23
C GLY A 320 4.32 11.42 16.32
N ASP A 321 3.39 12.18 16.87
CA ASP A 321 3.60 13.24 17.85
C ASP A 321 2.89 13.00 19.20
N SER A 322 2.30 11.82 19.40
CA SER A 322 1.66 11.41 20.65
C SER A 322 2.66 11.35 21.79
N THR A 323 2.31 12.00 22.89
CA THR A 323 3.11 12.02 24.12
C THR A 323 2.64 10.99 25.15
N ALA A 324 1.55 10.25 24.88
CA ALA A 324 0.91 9.38 25.88
C ALA A 324 1.88 8.29 26.40
N LEU A 325 2.53 7.55 25.50
CA LEU A 325 3.51 6.54 25.87
C LEU A 325 4.74 7.16 26.55
N LEU A 326 5.28 8.25 26.00
CA LEU A 326 6.43 8.96 26.59
C LEU A 326 6.12 9.41 28.03
N LYS A 327 4.96 10.02 28.24
CA LYS A 327 4.49 10.46 29.54
C LYS A 327 4.36 9.29 30.52
N GLY A 328 3.72 8.19 30.11
CA GLY A 328 3.57 7.01 30.95
C GLY A 328 4.91 6.40 31.37
N LEU A 329 5.87 6.27 30.45
CA LEU A 329 7.21 5.79 30.76
C LEU A 329 7.95 6.72 31.76
N LEU A 330 7.80 8.04 31.59
CA LEU A 330 8.41 9.03 32.49
C LEU A 330 7.77 9.00 33.89
N ASP A 331 6.44 8.95 33.97
CA ASP A 331 5.68 8.91 35.23
C ASP A 331 5.95 7.61 36.01
N ALA A 332 6.09 6.48 35.31
CA ALA A 332 6.50 5.19 35.89
C ALA A 332 7.98 5.17 36.31
N GLY A 333 8.77 6.17 35.91
CA GLY A 333 10.17 6.30 36.28
C GLY A 333 11.13 5.43 35.47
N VAL A 334 10.75 4.99 34.27
CA VAL A 334 11.62 4.25 33.35
C VAL A 334 12.89 5.06 33.05
N LYS A 335 14.06 4.42 33.14
CA LYS A 335 15.39 5.01 32.88
C LYS A 335 16.15 4.18 31.84
N GLY A 336 17.16 4.78 31.21
CA GLY A 336 18.00 4.09 30.23
C GLY A 336 17.30 3.78 28.90
N ALA A 337 16.19 4.46 28.60
CA ALA A 337 15.42 4.28 27.38
C ALA A 337 15.71 5.40 26.36
N VAL A 338 15.48 5.07 25.08
CA VAL A 338 15.43 6.03 23.97
C VAL A 338 14.00 6.03 23.45
N PHE A 339 13.39 7.21 23.32
CA PHE A 339 12.09 7.39 22.70
C PHE A 339 12.27 8.01 21.32
N SER A 340 11.85 7.31 20.28
CA SER A 340 11.95 7.78 18.89
C SER A 340 11.03 6.97 17.98
N PRO A 341 10.49 7.58 16.90
CA PRO A 341 10.54 9.02 16.60
C PRO A 341 9.50 9.81 17.42
N MET A 342 9.67 11.14 17.47
CA MET A 342 8.69 12.09 17.97
C MET A 342 8.64 13.26 16.99
N VAL A 343 7.55 13.40 16.26
CA VAL A 343 7.39 14.34 15.16
C VAL A 343 7.05 15.72 15.71
N ASP A 344 8.05 16.60 15.80
CA ASP A 344 7.86 17.98 16.23
C ASP A 344 8.88 18.91 15.56
N ALA A 345 8.47 19.54 14.46
CA ALA A 345 9.34 20.42 13.68
C ALA A 345 9.77 21.67 14.47
N GLU A 346 8.91 22.19 15.34
CA GLU A 346 9.22 23.36 16.16
C GLU A 346 10.25 23.03 17.24
N ALA A 347 10.07 21.91 17.95
CA ALA A 347 11.03 21.42 18.94
C ALA A 347 12.37 21.11 18.27
N ALA A 348 12.36 20.45 17.11
CA ALA A 348 13.57 20.17 16.33
C ALA A 348 14.31 21.47 15.95
N ALA A 349 13.59 22.50 15.48
CA ALA A 349 14.17 23.80 15.13
C ALA A 349 14.70 24.57 16.35
N GLU A 350 14.07 24.43 17.52
CA GLU A 350 14.63 24.95 18.77
C GLU A 350 15.91 24.22 19.16
N LEU A 351 15.92 22.89 19.16
CA LEU A 351 17.06 22.07 19.56
C LEU A 351 18.27 22.29 18.64
N HIS A 352 18.07 22.49 17.33
CA HIS A 352 19.14 22.84 16.39
C HIS A 352 19.84 24.17 16.69
N ARG A 353 19.23 25.07 17.48
CA ARG A 353 19.84 26.33 17.91
C ARG A 353 20.68 26.19 19.18
N ARG A 354 20.71 25.01 19.79
CA ARG A 354 21.44 24.69 21.02
C ARG A 354 22.72 23.93 20.70
N LYS A 355 23.65 23.91 21.65
CA LYS A 355 24.88 23.11 21.55
C LYS A 355 24.63 21.73 22.15
N GLN A 356 25.28 20.71 21.59
CA GLN A 356 25.30 19.39 22.21
C GLN A 356 25.82 19.49 23.66
N GLY A 357 25.07 18.92 24.60
CA GLY A 357 25.34 19.02 26.04
C GLY A 357 24.56 20.12 26.76
N ASP A 358 23.91 21.04 26.04
CA ASP A 358 23.01 22.03 26.65
C ASP A 358 21.80 21.33 27.30
N THR A 359 21.42 21.80 28.49
CA THR A 359 20.14 21.43 29.12
C THR A 359 19.10 22.48 28.76
N VAL A 360 18.00 22.06 28.15
CA VAL A 360 16.90 22.94 27.75
C VAL A 360 15.55 22.38 28.18
N THR A 361 14.59 23.28 28.39
CA THR A 361 13.19 22.94 28.60
C THR A 361 12.44 23.27 27.33
N VAL A 362 11.74 22.29 26.76
CA VAL A 362 10.97 22.41 25.52
C VAL A 362 9.65 21.66 25.65
N THR A 363 8.58 22.19 25.06
CA THR A 363 7.32 21.46 24.87
C THR A 363 7.43 20.63 23.59
N ILE A 364 7.23 19.32 23.70
CA ILE A 364 7.43 18.37 22.61
C ILE A 364 6.17 17.55 22.36
N GLY A 365 5.83 17.33 21.09
CA GLY A 365 4.68 16.53 20.68
C GLY A 365 3.32 17.19 20.92
N GLY A 366 2.23 16.52 20.54
CA GLY A 366 0.85 16.95 20.75
C GLY A 366 0.49 18.24 20.02
N LYS A 367 0.94 18.39 18.77
CA LYS A 367 0.74 19.57 17.91
C LYS A 367 -0.06 19.27 16.65
N GLY A 368 -0.04 18.04 16.17
CA GLY A 368 -0.78 17.56 14.99
C GLY A 368 -2.16 17.01 15.34
N ALA A 369 -2.23 16.09 16.32
CA ALA A 369 -3.47 15.41 16.64
C ALA A 369 -4.56 16.36 17.20
N PRO A 370 -5.81 16.31 16.68
CA PRO A 370 -6.92 17.18 17.04
C PRO A 370 -7.19 17.36 18.54
N ASP A 371 -7.05 16.27 19.30
CA ASP A 371 -7.46 16.17 20.71
C ASP A 371 -6.26 16.16 21.67
N SER A 372 -5.03 16.34 21.15
CA SER A 372 -3.80 16.31 21.95
C SER A 372 -3.57 17.55 22.82
N ALA A 373 -4.44 18.56 22.73
CA ALA A 373 -4.34 19.79 23.52
C ALA A 373 -4.51 19.56 25.04
N GLU A 374 -5.13 18.44 25.46
CA GLU A 374 -5.31 18.12 26.88
C GLU A 374 -4.12 17.35 27.51
N ALA A 375 -3.13 16.92 26.71
CA ALA A 375 -2.00 16.09 27.15
C ALA A 375 -0.63 16.80 27.08
N ARG A 376 -0.61 18.14 27.04
CA ARG A 376 0.60 18.97 26.97
C ARG A 376 1.27 19.23 28.31
#